data_AF-A0A3B9AU30-F1
#
_entry.id   AF-A0A3B9AU30-F1
#
_cell.length_a   1.000
_cell.length_b   1.000
_cell.length_c   1.000
_cell.angle_alpha   90.00
_cell.angle_beta   90.00
_cell.angle_gamma   90.00
#
_symmetry.space_group_name_H-M   'P 1'
#
loop_
_entity.id
_entity.type
_entity.pdbx_description
1 polymer ?
#
loop_
_entity_poly.entity_id
_entity_poly.type
_entity_poly.pdbx_seq_one_letter_code
_entity_poly.pdbx_strand_id
1 'polypeptide(L)'
;WIDRLQNGAIGEIITSRVYWNMGALWIHPRKKGQTEMEYQMDNWYYFNWLCGDHIVEQHVHNLDVSNWAKQAYPVKAYGSGGRQVRIGPDTGEIYDHHTVEFEYADGSRMFSQCRQIPGTKDSVTEGFHGTKGVAPSPGLILKKGKEIMNYQAKNDPNPYQLEHDELFEAISKGEYKFADAENAAKSTLTAIMGRMATYSGQIVEWNAALNSQVNLMPEMLDWNANPKVLPGPDGIYPCAVPGVFKLM
;
A
#
# COMPACT_ATOMS: atom_id res chain seq x y z
N TRP A 1 12.84 8.70 14.61
CA TRP A 1 13.59 7.42 14.73
C TRP A 1 14.11 6.94 13.37
N ILE A 2 13.38 7.17 12.27
CA ILE A 2 13.85 6.94 10.89
C ILE A 2 15.23 7.55 10.63
N ASP A 3 15.42 8.82 11.01
CA ASP A 3 16.72 9.51 10.89
C ASP A 3 17.89 8.69 11.50
N ARG A 4 17.68 8.01 12.64
CA ARG A 4 18.72 7.16 13.23
C ARG A 4 19.00 5.90 12.41
N LEU A 5 17.99 5.33 11.77
CA LEU A 5 18.17 4.19 10.88
C LEU A 5 18.99 4.59 9.66
N GLN A 6 18.65 5.73 9.04
CA GLN A 6 19.38 6.31 7.90
C GLN A 6 20.84 6.65 8.29
N ASN A 7 21.06 7.10 9.53
CA ASN A 7 22.39 7.34 10.10
C ASN A 7 23.09 6.05 10.64
N GLY A 8 22.62 4.86 10.26
CA GLY A 8 23.34 3.60 10.49
C GLY A 8 23.29 3.06 11.92
N ALA A 9 22.29 3.44 12.74
CA ALA A 9 22.14 2.92 14.10
C ALA A 9 22.10 1.39 14.16
N ILE A 10 21.53 0.76 13.12
CA ILE A 10 21.46 -0.70 12.94
C ILE A 10 22.36 -1.23 11.82
N GLY A 11 23.28 -0.42 11.29
CA GLY A 11 24.06 -0.75 10.10
C GLY A 11 23.22 -0.68 8.82
N GLU A 12 23.64 -1.42 7.79
CA GLU A 12 22.89 -1.52 6.54
C GLU A 12 21.61 -2.34 6.75
N ILE A 13 20.47 -1.82 6.30
CA ILE A 13 19.19 -2.53 6.34
C ILE A 13 19.21 -3.64 5.30
N ILE A 14 19.15 -4.89 5.75
CA ILE A 14 19.15 -6.10 4.90
C ILE A 14 17.74 -6.66 4.70
N THR A 15 16.85 -6.39 5.66
CA THR A 15 15.46 -6.85 5.58
C THR A 15 14.55 -5.87 6.29
N SER A 16 13.39 -5.59 5.69
CA SER A 16 12.27 -4.98 6.40
C SER A 16 11.04 -5.90 6.36
N ARG A 17 10.17 -5.72 7.35
CA ARG A 17 8.84 -6.32 7.39
C ARG A 17 7.81 -5.22 7.58
N VAL A 18 6.79 -5.19 6.75
CA VAL A 18 5.76 -4.16 6.75
C VAL A 18 4.38 -4.79 6.68
N TYR A 19 3.48 -4.36 7.54
CA TYR A 19 2.18 -4.98 7.71
C TYR A 19 1.05 -3.95 7.75
N TRP A 20 -0.01 -4.20 7.00
CA TRP A 20 -1.31 -3.55 7.13
C TRP A 20 -2.41 -4.63 7.16
N ASN A 21 -2.47 -5.33 8.28
CA ASN A 21 -3.43 -6.40 8.53
C ASN A 21 -4.52 -5.87 9.47
N MET A 22 -5.77 -5.92 9.02
CA MET A 22 -6.92 -5.45 9.78
C MET A 22 -8.21 -6.21 9.42
N GLY A 23 -9.33 -5.78 10.01
CA GLY A 23 -10.68 -6.27 9.71
C GLY A 23 -11.25 -5.78 8.37
N ALA A 24 -12.53 -6.08 8.14
CA ALA A 24 -13.26 -5.59 6.97
C ALA A 24 -13.57 -4.11 7.07
N LEU A 25 -13.82 -3.51 5.91
CA LEU A 25 -14.29 -2.14 5.78
C LEU A 25 -15.81 -2.10 5.63
N TRP A 26 -16.33 -0.87 5.61
CA TRP A 26 -17.73 -0.61 5.32
C TRP A 26 -18.11 -1.11 3.92
N ILE A 27 -19.40 -1.39 3.75
CA ILE A 27 -20.03 -1.72 2.46
C ILE A 27 -21.34 -0.94 2.43
N HIS A 28 -21.61 -0.26 1.33
CA HIS A 28 -22.90 0.37 1.06
C HIS A 28 -23.73 -0.55 0.17
N PRO A 29 -24.79 -1.19 0.70
CA PRO A 29 -25.63 -2.09 -0.08
C PRO A 29 -26.25 -1.40 -1.29
N ARG A 30 -26.37 -2.14 -2.39
CA ARG A 30 -26.93 -1.62 -3.63
C ARG A 30 -28.37 -1.12 -3.43
N LYS A 31 -28.65 0.09 -3.94
CA LYS A 31 -29.99 0.69 -3.91
C LYS A 31 -30.75 0.37 -5.21
N LYS A 32 -32.08 0.29 -5.13
CA LYS A 32 -32.92 0.05 -6.32
C LYS A 32 -32.74 1.21 -7.32
N GLY A 33 -32.45 0.87 -8.58
CA GLY A 33 -32.27 1.84 -9.66
C GLY A 33 -30.89 2.54 -9.67
N GLN A 34 -29.99 2.17 -8.77
CA GLN A 34 -28.62 2.68 -8.74
C GLN A 34 -27.84 2.17 -9.97
N THR A 35 -27.19 3.10 -10.66
CA THR A 35 -26.27 2.80 -11.77
C THR A 35 -24.99 2.12 -11.27
N GLU A 36 -24.22 1.51 -12.16
CA GLU A 36 -22.91 0.95 -11.79
C GLU A 36 -21.91 2.02 -11.37
N MET A 37 -21.92 3.18 -12.04
CA MET A 37 -21.04 4.30 -11.66
C MET A 37 -21.32 4.77 -10.23
N GLU A 38 -22.59 5.02 -9.88
CA GLU A 38 -22.96 5.42 -8.52
C GLU A 38 -22.58 4.36 -7.49
N TYR A 39 -22.83 3.08 -7.78
CA TYR A 39 -22.52 2.00 -6.85
C TYR A 39 -21.01 1.88 -6.60
N GLN A 40 -20.20 1.96 -7.67
CA GLN A 40 -18.74 1.89 -7.55
C GLN A 40 -18.16 3.10 -6.85
N MET A 41 -18.71 4.30 -7.07
CA MET A 41 -18.29 5.52 -6.37
C MET A 41 -18.65 5.47 -4.87
N ASP A 42 -19.85 5.00 -4.53
CA ASP A 42 -20.25 4.77 -3.13
C ASP A 42 -19.32 3.73 -2.48
N ASN A 43 -18.92 2.68 -3.21
CA ASN A 43 -18.08 1.58 -2.74
C ASN A 43 -16.65 1.62 -3.28
N TRP A 44 -16.09 2.83 -3.43
CA TRP A 44 -14.84 3.10 -4.15
C TRP A 44 -13.66 2.23 -3.70
N TYR A 45 -13.65 1.83 -2.43
CA TYR A 45 -12.64 0.98 -1.84
C TYR A 45 -12.48 -0.37 -2.58
N TYR A 46 -13.56 -0.92 -3.13
CA TYR A 46 -13.60 -2.26 -3.72
C TYR A 46 -13.33 -2.29 -5.22
N PHE A 47 -12.93 -1.16 -5.82
CA PHE A 47 -12.72 -1.03 -7.27
C PHE A 47 -11.33 -0.50 -7.59
N ASN A 48 -10.64 -1.18 -8.51
CA ASN A 48 -9.23 -0.93 -8.78
C ASN A 48 -8.97 0.42 -9.44
N TRP A 49 -9.94 0.96 -10.16
CA TRP A 49 -9.82 2.26 -10.83
C TRP A 49 -9.97 3.45 -9.89
N LEU A 50 -10.54 3.24 -8.70
CA LEU A 50 -10.72 4.27 -7.67
C LEU A 50 -9.69 4.15 -6.55
N CYS A 51 -9.59 2.96 -5.96
CA CYS A 51 -8.79 2.69 -4.76
C CYS A 51 -7.42 2.10 -5.10
N GLY A 52 -7.36 1.29 -6.15
CA GLY A 52 -6.13 0.56 -6.49
C GLY A 52 -5.93 -0.74 -5.72
N ASP A 53 -6.96 -1.25 -5.02
CA ASP A 53 -6.88 -2.30 -3.99
C ASP A 53 -6.25 -1.80 -2.68
N HIS A 54 -6.51 -2.49 -1.57
CA HIS A 54 -6.06 -2.10 -0.23
C HIS A 54 -4.53 -2.05 -0.10
N ILE A 55 -3.79 -2.75 -0.97
CA ILE A 55 -2.33 -2.61 -1.02
C ILE A 55 -1.90 -1.21 -1.48
N VAL A 56 -2.64 -0.59 -2.40
CA VAL A 56 -2.34 0.76 -2.93
C VAL A 56 -2.94 1.85 -2.06
N GLU A 57 -4.13 1.64 -1.51
CA GLU A 57 -4.80 2.68 -0.73
C GLU A 57 -4.32 2.75 0.72
N GLN A 58 -4.16 1.61 1.39
CA GLN A 58 -3.84 1.54 2.82
C GLN A 58 -2.39 1.10 3.05
N HIS A 59 -2.01 -0.03 2.48
CA HIS A 59 -0.68 -0.61 2.77
C HIS A 59 0.49 0.24 2.22
N VAL A 60 0.21 1.15 1.27
CA VAL A 60 1.18 2.12 0.75
C VAL A 60 1.88 2.89 1.87
N HIS A 61 1.20 3.15 2.99
CA HIS A 61 1.78 3.84 4.14
C HIS A 61 2.99 3.08 4.72
N ASN A 62 2.88 1.78 5.01
CA ASN A 62 4.03 1.05 5.56
C ASN A 62 5.07 0.72 4.48
N LEU A 63 4.66 0.54 3.22
CA LEU A 63 5.59 0.41 2.09
C LEU A 63 6.45 1.66 1.96
N ASP A 64 5.84 2.85 2.05
CA ASP A 64 6.52 4.14 2.05
C ASP A 64 7.50 4.26 3.22
N VAL A 65 7.09 3.94 4.46
CA VAL A 65 7.99 3.98 5.62
C VAL A 65 9.23 3.09 5.41
N SER A 66 9.06 1.92 4.79
CA SER A 66 10.20 1.06 4.49
C SER A 66 11.11 1.63 3.40
N ASN A 67 10.54 2.15 2.30
CA ASN A 67 11.32 2.83 1.26
C ASN A 67 12.08 4.04 1.84
N TRP A 68 11.42 4.81 2.71
CA TRP A 68 11.99 5.96 3.38
C TRP A 68 13.12 5.58 4.32
N ALA A 69 12.93 4.57 5.17
CA ALA A 69 14.00 4.06 6.05
C ALA A 69 15.20 3.55 5.25
N LYS A 70 14.96 2.92 4.09
CA LYS A 70 15.99 2.39 3.20
C LYS A 70 16.66 3.48 2.35
N GLN A 71 15.99 4.61 2.13
CA GLN A 71 16.37 5.66 1.15
C GLN A 71 16.54 5.10 -0.26
N ALA A 72 15.70 4.12 -0.63
CA ALA A 72 15.68 3.52 -1.95
C ALA A 72 14.29 2.96 -2.25
N TYR A 73 14.10 2.53 -3.50
CA TYR A 73 12.89 1.88 -3.97
C TYR A 73 13.22 0.49 -4.54
N PRO A 74 12.28 -0.46 -4.52
CA PRO A 74 12.55 -1.79 -5.03
C PRO A 74 12.75 -1.78 -6.55
N VAL A 75 13.55 -2.72 -7.04
CA VAL A 75 13.73 -3.00 -8.46
C VAL A 75 12.83 -4.13 -8.95
N LYS A 76 12.38 -5.02 -8.05
CA LYS A 76 11.48 -6.14 -8.36
C LYS A 76 10.44 -6.35 -7.27
N ALA A 77 9.29 -6.90 -7.66
CA ALA A 77 8.26 -7.41 -6.77
C ALA A 77 7.81 -8.81 -7.22
N TYR A 78 7.57 -9.70 -6.27
CA TYR A 78 6.93 -11.00 -6.48
C TYR A 78 6.03 -11.32 -5.29
N GLY A 79 4.89 -11.96 -5.51
CA GLY A 79 4.00 -12.27 -4.39
C GLY A 79 2.80 -13.11 -4.76
N SER A 80 2.04 -13.46 -3.73
CA SER A 80 0.79 -14.17 -3.81
C SER A 80 -0.32 -13.39 -3.11
N GLY A 81 -1.55 -13.54 -3.57
CA GLY A 81 -2.71 -12.95 -2.95
C GLY A 81 -3.99 -13.55 -3.52
N GLY A 82 -5.12 -13.10 -3.01
CA GLY A 82 -6.42 -13.48 -3.55
C GLY A 82 -7.54 -12.92 -2.70
N ARG A 83 -8.72 -13.52 -2.90
CA ARG A 83 -9.87 -13.32 -2.03
C ARG A 83 -10.44 -14.65 -1.57
N GLN A 84 -10.66 -14.75 -0.26
CA GLN A 84 -11.31 -15.87 0.41
C GLN A 84 -12.68 -15.49 0.99
N VAL A 85 -12.83 -14.24 1.46
CA VAL A 85 -14.07 -13.73 2.09
C VAL A 85 -14.76 -12.66 1.25
N ARG A 86 -14.06 -12.03 0.29
CA ARG A 86 -14.63 -11.07 -0.67
C ARG A 86 -15.24 -11.73 -1.91
N ILE A 87 -16.16 -12.67 -1.71
CA ILE A 87 -16.77 -13.45 -2.82
C ILE A 87 -18.25 -13.14 -3.06
N GLY A 88 -18.78 -12.12 -2.37
CA GLY A 88 -20.19 -11.73 -2.48
C GLY A 88 -20.42 -10.65 -3.54
N PRO A 89 -21.70 -10.41 -3.93
CA PRO A 89 -22.06 -9.38 -4.89
C PRO A 89 -21.65 -7.97 -4.47
N ASP A 90 -21.47 -7.75 -3.15
CA ASP A 90 -21.13 -6.45 -2.60
C ASP A 90 -19.62 -6.17 -2.43
N THR A 91 -18.74 -7.05 -2.93
CA THR A 91 -17.31 -7.01 -2.58
C THR A 91 -16.35 -6.63 -3.70
N GLY A 92 -16.88 -6.07 -4.80
CA GLY A 92 -16.11 -5.56 -5.94
C GLY A 92 -15.08 -6.55 -6.49
N GLU A 93 -14.00 -6.02 -7.07
CA GLU A 93 -13.01 -6.79 -7.85
C GLU A 93 -11.66 -7.00 -7.14
N ILE A 94 -11.52 -6.50 -5.92
CA ILE A 94 -10.24 -6.49 -5.21
C ILE A 94 -9.97 -7.77 -4.39
N TYR A 95 -8.70 -7.98 -4.03
CA TYR A 95 -8.28 -9.03 -3.12
C TYR A 95 -8.64 -8.69 -1.67
N ASP A 96 -8.67 -9.70 -0.78
CA ASP A 96 -8.71 -9.47 0.68
C ASP A 96 -7.37 -9.70 1.37
N HIS A 97 -6.35 -10.16 0.62
CA HIS A 97 -4.98 -10.23 1.12
C HIS A 97 -3.94 -10.20 0.00
N HIS A 98 -2.79 -9.60 0.32
CA HIS A 98 -1.56 -9.69 -0.46
C HIS A 98 -0.39 -10.06 0.45
N THR A 99 0.53 -10.87 -0.07
CA THR A 99 1.85 -11.10 0.51
C THR A 99 2.88 -10.92 -0.60
N VAL A 100 3.76 -9.95 -0.45
CA VAL A 100 4.70 -9.52 -1.49
C VAL A 100 6.11 -9.46 -0.92
N GLU A 101 7.06 -10.01 -1.66
CA GLU A 101 8.48 -9.75 -1.48
C GLU A 101 8.93 -8.70 -2.49
N PHE A 102 9.53 -7.63 -2.00
CA PHE A 102 10.15 -6.59 -2.80
C PHE A 102 11.67 -6.68 -2.68
N GLU A 103 12.37 -6.60 -3.81
CA GLU A 103 13.83 -6.64 -3.89
C GLU A 103 14.38 -5.27 -4.20
N TYR A 104 15.38 -4.81 -3.44
CA TYR A 104 16.13 -3.59 -3.74
C TYR A 104 17.39 -3.90 -4.56
N ALA A 105 17.96 -2.88 -5.21
CA ALA A 105 19.12 -3.03 -6.10
C ALA A 105 20.36 -3.66 -5.42
N ASP A 106 20.50 -3.51 -4.10
CA ASP A 106 21.58 -4.09 -3.30
C ASP A 106 21.31 -5.54 -2.84
N GLY A 107 20.18 -6.13 -3.26
CA GLY A 107 19.75 -7.48 -2.91
C GLY A 107 19.00 -7.59 -1.57
N SER A 108 18.87 -6.49 -0.82
CA SER A 108 18.03 -6.48 0.39
C SER A 108 16.55 -6.65 0.05
N ARG A 109 15.76 -7.15 1.02
CA ARG A 109 14.36 -7.54 0.80
C ARG A 109 13.40 -6.84 1.74
N MET A 110 12.23 -6.45 1.23
CA MET A 110 11.09 -6.03 2.05
C MET A 110 9.99 -7.09 1.95
N PHE A 111 9.63 -7.69 3.09
CA PHE A 111 8.50 -8.60 3.20
C PHE A 111 7.25 -7.83 3.62
N SER A 112 6.28 -7.81 2.72
CA SER A 112 5.05 -7.06 2.83
C SER A 112 3.86 -7.99 2.99
N GLN A 113 2.96 -7.70 3.93
CA GLN A 113 1.67 -8.36 4.01
C GLN A 113 0.57 -7.34 4.34
N CYS A 114 -0.51 -7.38 3.59
CA CYS A 114 -1.75 -6.69 3.94
C CYS A 114 -2.93 -7.64 3.82
N ARG A 115 -3.93 -7.43 4.67
CA ARG A 115 -5.11 -8.29 4.78
C ARG A 115 -6.28 -7.51 5.37
N GLN A 116 -7.48 -7.75 4.84
CA GLN A 116 -8.75 -7.26 5.37
C GLN A 116 -9.72 -8.43 5.59
N ILE A 117 -9.50 -9.20 6.67
CA ILE A 117 -10.31 -10.37 7.03
C ILE A 117 -10.72 -10.26 8.50
N PRO A 118 -12.02 -10.10 8.82
CA PRO A 118 -12.50 -10.01 10.20
C PRO A 118 -12.09 -11.20 11.08
N GLY A 119 -11.88 -10.95 12.38
CA GLY A 119 -11.58 -12.00 13.37
C GLY A 119 -10.16 -12.58 13.28
N THR A 120 -9.26 -11.92 12.55
CA THR A 120 -7.85 -12.30 12.44
C THR A 120 -6.96 -11.32 13.21
N LYS A 121 -5.67 -11.64 13.40
CA LYS A 121 -4.73 -10.80 14.15
C LYS A 121 -4.47 -9.46 13.44
N ASP A 122 -4.87 -8.36 14.05
CA ASP A 122 -4.53 -7.02 13.58
C ASP A 122 -3.03 -6.73 13.72
N SER A 123 -2.47 -6.03 12.74
CA SER A 123 -1.07 -5.59 12.73
C SER A 123 -0.87 -4.51 11.66
N VAL A 124 -0.80 -3.25 12.09
CA VAL A 124 -0.35 -2.12 11.27
C VAL A 124 1.00 -1.66 11.82
N THR A 125 2.10 -2.09 11.22
CA THR A 125 3.44 -1.86 11.76
C THR A 125 4.55 -2.19 10.78
N GLU A 126 5.75 -1.66 11.06
CA GLU A 126 6.98 -1.91 10.34
C GLU A 126 8.11 -2.32 11.28
N GLY A 127 9.06 -3.09 10.76
CA GLY A 127 10.27 -3.44 11.47
C GLY A 127 11.44 -3.67 10.52
N PHE A 128 12.65 -3.44 11.02
CA PHE A 128 13.88 -3.43 10.25
C PHE A 128 14.95 -4.30 10.89
N HIS A 129 15.64 -5.08 10.07
CA HIS A 129 16.82 -5.84 10.46
C HIS A 129 18.02 -5.31 9.68
N GLY A 130 19.07 -4.96 10.40
CA GLY A 130 20.31 -4.49 9.82
C GLY A 130 21.52 -5.28 10.29
N THR A 131 22.67 -5.04 9.65
CA THR A 131 23.92 -5.77 9.91
C THR A 131 24.47 -5.60 11.33
N LYS A 132 24.03 -4.58 12.07
CA LYS A 132 24.53 -4.23 13.41
C LYS A 132 23.44 -4.16 14.48
N GLY A 133 22.16 -4.31 14.13
CA GLY A 133 21.05 -4.16 15.06
C GLY A 133 19.68 -4.38 14.42
N VAL A 134 18.62 -4.12 15.18
CA VAL A 134 17.23 -4.28 14.74
C VAL A 134 16.39 -3.11 15.24
N ALA A 135 15.37 -2.73 14.48
CA ALA A 135 14.30 -1.85 14.91
C ALA A 135 12.99 -2.62 14.79
N PRO A 136 12.55 -3.35 15.83
CA PRO A 136 11.49 -4.35 15.70
C PRO A 136 10.07 -3.75 15.61
N SER A 137 9.92 -2.47 15.93
CA SER A 137 8.69 -1.69 15.83
C SER A 137 9.04 -0.20 15.72
N PRO A 138 8.11 0.65 15.30
CA PRO A 138 8.32 2.10 15.21
C PRO A 138 8.81 2.65 16.55
N GLY A 139 9.84 3.51 16.51
CA GLY A 139 10.40 4.15 17.71
C GLY A 139 11.35 3.29 18.56
N LEU A 140 11.44 1.98 18.37
CA LEU A 140 12.32 1.09 19.15
C LEU A 140 13.54 0.67 18.32
N ILE A 141 14.75 0.85 18.87
CA ILE A 141 16.01 0.43 18.25
C ILE A 141 16.85 -0.36 19.25
N LEU A 142 17.27 -1.56 18.84
CA LEU A 142 18.10 -2.47 19.60
C LEU A 142 19.44 -2.71 18.88
N LYS A 143 20.54 -2.66 19.63
CA LYS A 143 21.88 -2.98 19.14
C LYS A 143 22.50 -4.05 20.02
N LYS A 144 22.80 -5.22 19.44
CA LYS A 144 23.23 -6.43 20.18
C LYS A 144 22.30 -6.77 21.36
N GLY A 145 20.98 -6.67 21.13
CA GLY A 145 19.95 -6.94 22.13
C GLY A 145 19.73 -5.84 23.19
N LYS A 146 20.55 -4.77 23.19
CA LYS A 146 20.38 -3.63 24.11
C LYS A 146 19.57 -2.52 23.46
N GLU A 147 18.63 -1.97 24.20
CA GLU A 147 17.89 -0.78 23.79
C GLU A 147 18.82 0.43 23.69
N ILE A 148 18.82 1.08 22.53
CA ILE A 148 19.55 2.35 22.31
C ILE A 148 18.61 3.50 21.96
N MET A 149 17.34 3.21 21.71
CA MET A 149 16.26 4.17 21.56
C MET A 149 14.92 3.47 21.82
N ASN A 150 14.03 4.14 22.54
CA ASN A 150 12.64 3.74 22.70
C ASN A 150 11.80 5.01 22.81
N TYR A 151 11.25 5.41 21.67
CA TYR A 151 10.45 6.62 21.55
C TYR A 151 8.97 6.32 21.79
N GLN A 152 8.38 7.07 22.72
CA GLN A 152 6.98 6.91 23.13
C GLN A 152 6.14 8.01 22.49
N ALA A 153 5.46 7.68 21.39
CA ALA A 153 4.65 8.64 20.60
C ALA A 153 3.34 9.09 21.30
N LYS A 154 3.06 8.62 22.53
CA LYS A 154 1.78 8.87 23.22
C LYS A 154 1.47 10.36 23.40
N ASN A 155 2.49 11.20 23.52
CA ASN A 155 2.34 12.63 23.75
C ASN A 155 2.69 13.46 22.50
N ASP A 156 2.81 12.83 21.34
CA ASP A 156 3.05 13.55 20.10
C ASP A 156 1.86 14.44 19.77
N PRO A 157 2.10 15.62 19.18
CA PRO A 157 1.01 16.43 18.64
C PRO A 157 0.27 15.65 17.56
N ASN A 158 -0.96 16.07 17.28
CA ASN A 158 -1.73 15.49 16.18
C ASN A 158 -0.96 15.68 14.86
N PRO A 159 -0.56 14.59 14.16
CA PRO A 159 0.26 14.69 12.95
C PRO A 159 -0.46 15.46 11.83
N TYR A 160 -1.79 15.32 11.70
CA TYR A 160 -2.56 16.05 10.71
C TYR A 160 -2.56 17.56 10.94
N GLN A 161 -2.53 17.98 12.21
CA GLN A 161 -2.45 19.41 12.53
C GLN A 161 -1.04 19.93 12.27
N LEU A 162 -0.02 19.18 12.68
CA LEU A 162 1.37 19.55 12.48
C LEU A 162 1.70 19.70 10.99
N GLU A 163 1.27 18.75 10.14
CA GLU A 163 1.45 18.83 8.69
C GLU A 163 0.81 20.10 8.10
N HIS A 164 -0.41 20.45 8.52
CA HIS A 164 -1.06 21.68 8.08
C HIS A 164 -0.35 22.94 8.59
N ASP A 165 0.05 22.98 9.86
CA ASP A 165 0.78 24.10 10.44
C ASP A 165 2.08 24.35 9.66
N GLU A 166 2.85 23.30 9.39
CA GLU A 166 4.09 23.37 8.64
C GLU A 166 3.88 23.78 7.17
N LEU A 167 2.84 23.25 6.51
CA LEU A 167 2.49 23.62 5.14
C LEU A 167 2.11 25.10 5.04
N PHE A 168 1.21 25.57 5.91
CA PHE A 168 0.75 26.95 5.89
C PHE A 168 1.85 27.93 6.28
N GLU A 169 2.72 27.56 7.23
CA GLU A 169 3.89 28.36 7.58
C GLU A 169 4.81 28.54 6.35
N ALA A 170 5.16 27.46 5.66
CA ALA A 170 6.02 27.52 4.47
C ALA A 170 5.40 28.39 3.36
N ILE A 171 4.10 28.24 3.10
CA ILE A 171 3.36 29.08 2.13
C ILE A 171 3.40 30.55 2.56
N SER A 172 3.10 30.85 3.82
CA SER A 172 3.02 32.23 4.32
C SER A 172 4.37 32.97 4.25
N LYS A 173 5.47 32.22 4.39
CA LYS A 173 6.84 32.74 4.29
C LYS A 173 7.39 32.73 2.86
N GLY A 174 6.69 32.10 1.90
CA GLY A 174 7.18 31.91 0.54
C GLY A 174 8.38 30.96 0.47
N GLU A 175 8.47 29.99 1.38
CA GLU A 175 9.57 29.04 1.48
C GLU A 175 9.27 27.74 0.71
N TYR A 176 10.20 27.33 -0.16
CA TYR A 176 10.17 26.01 -0.77
C TYR A 176 10.82 24.99 0.17
N LYS A 177 10.03 24.43 1.08
CA LYS A 177 10.51 23.55 2.17
C LYS A 177 10.29 22.06 1.93
N PHE A 178 9.17 21.69 1.31
CA PHE A 178 8.76 20.29 1.12
C PHE A 178 8.78 19.91 -0.37
N ALA A 179 9.35 18.75 -0.67
CA ALA A 179 9.54 18.25 -2.04
C ALA A 179 9.18 16.76 -2.15
N ASP A 180 8.06 16.37 -1.55
CA ASP A 180 7.68 14.96 -1.37
C ASP A 180 6.91 14.36 -2.54
N ALA A 181 6.58 15.14 -3.58
CA ALA A 181 5.79 14.67 -4.72
C ALA A 181 6.43 13.45 -5.43
N GLU A 182 7.74 13.49 -5.65
CA GLU A 182 8.45 12.36 -6.26
C GLU A 182 8.51 11.14 -5.34
N ASN A 183 8.64 11.37 -4.03
CA ASN A 183 8.63 10.30 -3.03
C ASN A 183 7.26 9.62 -3.00
N ALA A 184 6.19 10.40 -2.91
CA ALA A 184 4.81 9.90 -2.95
C ALA A 184 4.55 9.09 -4.22
N ALA A 185 4.93 9.61 -5.40
CA ALA A 185 4.74 8.91 -6.66
C ALA A 185 5.46 7.55 -6.71
N LYS A 186 6.70 7.48 -6.19
CA LYS A 186 7.49 6.24 -6.16
C LYS A 186 6.99 5.24 -5.11
N SER A 187 6.50 5.71 -3.97
CA SER A 187 5.85 4.85 -2.97
C SER A 187 4.53 4.29 -3.48
N THR A 188 3.72 5.09 -4.17
CA THR A 188 2.53 4.60 -4.89
C THR A 188 2.89 3.57 -5.95
N LEU A 189 3.95 3.79 -6.74
CA LEU A 189 4.42 2.80 -7.72
C LEU A 189 4.87 1.49 -7.06
N THR A 190 5.53 1.55 -5.89
CA THR A 190 5.86 0.36 -5.10
C THR A 190 4.61 -0.44 -4.75
N ALA A 191 3.54 0.21 -4.31
CA ALA A 191 2.29 -0.47 -3.99
C ALA A 191 1.59 -1.05 -5.24
N ILE A 192 1.58 -0.29 -6.35
CA ILE A 192 1.04 -0.75 -7.65
C ILE A 192 1.80 -1.99 -8.13
N MET A 193 3.13 -2.00 -8.02
CA MET A 193 3.96 -3.17 -8.32
C MET A 193 3.57 -4.38 -7.47
N GLY A 194 3.31 -4.18 -6.17
CA GLY A 194 2.84 -5.23 -5.29
C GLY A 194 1.52 -5.84 -5.76
N ARG A 195 0.53 -5.00 -6.12
CA ARG A 195 -0.73 -5.47 -6.70
C ARG A 195 -0.48 -6.25 -7.98
N MET A 196 0.26 -5.67 -8.93
CA MET A 196 0.61 -6.29 -10.21
C MET A 196 1.21 -7.69 -10.00
N ALA A 197 2.20 -7.81 -9.10
CA ALA A 197 2.86 -9.08 -8.79
C ALA A 197 1.87 -10.14 -8.29
N THR A 198 1.03 -9.79 -7.31
CA THR A 198 0.06 -10.75 -6.76
C THR A 198 -1.10 -11.08 -7.69
N TYR A 199 -1.53 -10.14 -8.53
CA TYR A 199 -2.62 -10.35 -9.49
C TYR A 199 -2.18 -11.30 -10.61
N SER A 200 -0.95 -11.12 -11.09
CA SER A 200 -0.41 -11.93 -12.19
C SER A 200 0.28 -13.22 -11.73
N GLY A 201 0.79 -13.26 -10.50
CA GLY A 201 1.69 -14.32 -10.04
C GLY A 201 3.06 -14.30 -10.73
N GLN A 202 3.43 -13.19 -11.38
CA GLN A 202 4.70 -13.03 -12.08
C GLN A 202 5.64 -12.08 -11.33
N ILE A 203 6.92 -12.14 -11.66
CA ILE A 203 7.89 -11.13 -11.23
C ILE A 203 7.59 -9.83 -11.99
N VAL A 204 7.51 -8.72 -11.25
CA VAL A 204 7.30 -7.38 -11.81
C VAL A 204 8.54 -6.55 -11.56
N GLU A 205 9.19 -6.14 -12.65
CA GLU A 205 10.33 -5.22 -12.63
C GLU A 205 9.85 -3.77 -12.55
N TRP A 206 10.57 -2.91 -11.84
CA TRP A 206 10.22 -1.49 -11.63
C TRP A 206 9.92 -0.75 -12.94
N ASN A 207 10.82 -0.87 -13.92
CA ASN A 207 10.65 -0.21 -15.21
C ASN A 207 9.46 -0.77 -16.01
N ALA A 208 9.12 -2.05 -15.84
CA ALA A 208 7.95 -2.61 -16.51
C ALA A 208 6.65 -2.05 -15.92
N ALA A 209 6.58 -1.90 -14.59
CA ALA A 209 5.44 -1.28 -13.93
C ALA A 209 5.31 0.21 -14.28
N LEU A 210 6.43 0.96 -14.24
CA LEU A 210 6.45 2.39 -14.56
C LEU A 210 6.00 2.68 -16.01
N ASN A 211 6.34 1.79 -16.95
CA ASN A 211 5.98 1.94 -18.36
C ASN A 211 4.68 1.21 -18.75
N SER A 212 3.96 0.63 -17.79
CA SER A 212 2.72 -0.09 -18.07
C SER A 212 1.67 0.84 -18.69
N GLN A 213 0.95 0.33 -19.68
CA GLN A 213 -0.12 1.05 -20.38
C GLN A 213 -1.52 0.61 -19.92
N VAL A 214 -1.61 -0.18 -18.85
CA VAL A 214 -2.89 -0.62 -18.30
C VAL A 214 -3.68 0.60 -17.83
N ASN A 215 -4.84 0.81 -18.45
CA ASN A 215 -5.75 1.88 -18.09
C ASN A 215 -7.01 1.29 -17.46
N LEU A 216 -7.21 1.56 -16.17
CA LEU A 216 -8.40 1.13 -15.43
C LEU A 216 -9.53 2.16 -15.44
N MET A 217 -9.27 3.41 -15.84
CA MET A 217 -10.26 4.47 -15.85
C MET A 217 -11.43 4.15 -16.79
N PRO A 218 -12.67 4.49 -16.41
CA PRO A 218 -13.81 4.50 -17.32
C PRO A 218 -13.53 5.34 -18.58
N GLU A 219 -14.18 5.00 -19.69
CA GLU A 219 -14.08 5.81 -20.93
C GLU A 219 -14.72 7.19 -20.77
N MET A 220 -15.74 7.28 -19.91
CA MET A 220 -16.48 8.50 -19.63
C MET A 220 -16.81 8.59 -18.14
N LEU A 221 -16.62 9.76 -17.55
CA LEU A 221 -17.01 10.07 -16.18
C LEU A 221 -18.42 10.70 -16.18
N ASP A 222 -19.43 9.85 -16.29
CA ASP A 222 -20.85 10.22 -16.22
C ASP A 222 -21.59 9.20 -15.34
N TRP A 223 -22.59 9.66 -14.58
CA TRP A 223 -23.36 8.80 -13.67
C TRP A 223 -24.09 7.67 -14.38
N ASN A 224 -24.43 7.83 -15.66
CA ASN A 224 -25.09 6.80 -16.47
C ASN A 224 -24.10 6.00 -17.33
N ALA A 225 -22.80 6.33 -17.30
CA ALA A 225 -21.78 5.55 -17.99
C ALA A 225 -21.49 4.25 -17.24
N ASN A 226 -21.08 3.22 -17.99
CA ASN A 226 -20.61 1.98 -17.40
C ASN A 226 -19.10 2.09 -17.10
N PRO A 227 -18.66 1.80 -15.86
CA PRO A 227 -17.26 1.54 -15.57
C PRO A 227 -16.74 0.33 -16.37
N LYS A 228 -15.41 0.18 -16.46
CA LYS A 228 -14.79 -0.93 -17.20
C LYS A 228 -15.09 -2.29 -16.59
N VAL A 229 -15.20 -2.36 -15.27
CA VAL A 229 -15.56 -3.58 -14.56
C VAL A 229 -17.05 -3.55 -14.24
N LEU A 230 -17.74 -4.65 -14.55
CA LEU A 230 -19.17 -4.83 -14.28
C LEU A 230 -19.37 -6.19 -13.59
N PRO A 231 -20.42 -6.36 -12.77
CA PRO A 231 -20.74 -7.64 -12.17
C PRO A 231 -21.17 -8.66 -13.25
N GLY A 232 -20.88 -9.92 -13.01
CA GLY A 232 -21.35 -11.03 -13.85
C GLY A 232 -22.84 -11.32 -13.68
N PRO A 233 -23.39 -12.32 -14.41
CA PRO A 233 -24.81 -12.70 -14.31
C PRO A 233 -25.26 -13.15 -12.91
N ASP A 234 -24.32 -13.60 -12.08
CA ASP A 234 -24.52 -13.97 -10.68
C ASP A 234 -24.43 -12.78 -9.71
N GLY A 235 -24.20 -11.57 -10.24
CA GLY A 235 -24.02 -10.35 -9.47
C GLY A 235 -22.62 -10.18 -8.87
N ILE A 236 -21.68 -11.09 -9.16
CA ILE A 236 -20.33 -11.07 -8.58
C ILE A 236 -19.38 -10.41 -9.58
N TYR A 237 -18.58 -9.47 -9.11
CA TYR A 237 -17.53 -8.85 -9.92
C TYR A 237 -16.39 -9.83 -10.21
N PRO A 238 -15.82 -9.81 -11.43
CA PRO A 238 -14.62 -10.57 -11.73
C PRO A 238 -13.48 -10.09 -10.83
N CYS A 239 -12.53 -10.97 -10.59
CA CYS A 239 -11.33 -10.68 -9.81
C CYS A 239 -10.12 -11.25 -10.52
N ALA A 240 -8.94 -10.67 -10.28
CA ALA A 240 -7.70 -11.18 -10.83
C ALA A 240 -7.48 -12.65 -10.43
N VAL A 241 -6.95 -13.44 -11.36
CA VAL A 241 -6.57 -14.83 -11.13
C VAL A 241 -5.09 -14.97 -11.48
N PRO A 242 -4.21 -15.28 -10.51
CA PRO A 242 -2.78 -15.45 -10.76
C PRO A 242 -2.53 -16.52 -11.83
N GLY A 243 -1.57 -16.26 -12.74
CA GLY A 243 -1.28 -17.10 -13.89
C GLY A 243 -2.20 -16.91 -15.10
N VAL A 244 -3.33 -16.21 -14.94
CA VAL A 244 -4.27 -15.87 -16.03
C VAL A 244 -4.31 -14.36 -16.28
N PHE A 245 -4.30 -13.57 -15.21
CA PHE A 245 -4.32 -12.11 -15.28
C PHE A 245 -3.05 -11.60 -15.98
N LYS A 246 -3.24 -10.72 -16.97
CA LYS A 246 -2.13 -10.11 -17.72
C LYS A 246 -1.82 -8.73 -17.17
N LEU A 247 -0.53 -8.49 -16.93
CA LEU A 247 0.00 -7.23 -16.39
C LEU A 247 -0.05 -6.06 -17.39
N MET A 248 -0.19 -6.37 -18.67
CA MET A 248 -0.12 -5.51 -19.85
C MET A 248 -0.91 -6.15 -20.99
#